data_AF-A0A1U7PY16-F1
#
_entry.id   AF-A0A1U7PY16-F1
#
_cell.length_a   1.000
_cell.length_b   1.000
_cell.length_c   1.000
_cell.angle_alpha   90.00
_cell.angle_beta   90.00
_cell.angle_gamma   90.00
#
_symmetry.space_group_name_H-M   'P 1'
#
loop_
_entity.id
_entity.type
_entity.pdbx_description
1 polymer ?
#
loop_
_entity_poly.entity_id
_entity_poly.type
_entity_poly.pdbx_seq_one_letter_code
_entity_poly.pdbx_strand_id
1 'polypeptide(L)'
;IHDIHFLQDIKHQMNNCTLIGDRGYLSTQVQTDLFNYANIKLDTPMRNNQKNYQKQKYIFRKSRKRIETLFSQLCDQFKIRNNYAKSFNGFKTRVLSKITALTFIQFVNVFVFSRKMNRLKIELI
;
A
#
# COMPACT_ATOMS: atom_id res chain seq x y z
N ILE A 1 4.48 14.25 8.07
CA ILE A 1 3.62 14.66 9.21
C ILE A 1 2.11 14.56 8.87
N HIS A 2 1.70 14.22 7.64
CA HIS A 2 0.28 14.12 7.25
C HIS A 2 -0.41 12.77 7.58
N ASP A 3 0.34 11.69 7.73
CA ASP A 3 -0.22 10.33 7.86
C ASP A 3 -0.87 10.01 9.22
N ILE A 4 -0.47 10.72 10.28
CA ILE A 4 -1.02 10.50 11.64
C ILE A 4 -2.42 11.11 11.76
N HIS A 5 -2.70 12.21 11.06
CA HIS A 5 -4.02 12.82 11.04
C HIS A 5 -5.02 12.00 10.21
N PHE A 6 -4.57 11.41 9.09
CA PHE A 6 -5.42 10.51 8.31
C PHE A 6 -5.94 9.32 9.14
N LEU A 7 -5.12 8.80 10.06
CA LEU A 7 -5.51 7.75 10.98
C LEU A 7 -6.64 8.16 11.95
N GLN A 8 -6.69 9.44 12.35
CA GLN A 8 -7.76 9.97 13.19
C GLN A 8 -9.09 10.06 12.43
N ASP A 9 -9.05 10.35 11.12
CA ASP A 9 -10.25 10.47 10.29
C ASP A 9 -10.87 9.10 9.96
N ILE A 10 -10.05 8.08 9.68
CA ILE A 10 -10.53 6.73 9.34
C ILE A 10 -10.96 5.89 10.55
N LYS A 11 -10.60 6.34 11.76
CA LYS A 11 -10.96 5.72 13.05
C LYS A 11 -12.44 5.36 13.13
N HIS A 12 -13.32 6.24 12.66
CA HIS A 12 -14.76 6.04 12.74
C HIS A 12 -15.33 5.15 11.62
N GLN A 13 -14.56 4.91 10.55
CA GLN A 13 -15.01 4.14 9.38
C GLN A 13 -14.55 2.67 9.43
N MET A 14 -13.50 2.36 10.18
CA MET A 14 -12.90 1.03 10.23
C MET A 14 -12.83 0.53 11.68
N ASN A 15 -13.90 -0.10 12.17
CA ASN A 15 -13.89 -0.73 13.49
C ASN A 15 -13.54 -2.22 13.40
N ASN A 16 -12.86 -2.73 14.43
CA ASN A 16 -12.59 -4.16 14.64
C ASN A 16 -11.72 -4.83 13.54
N CYS A 17 -10.69 -4.14 13.06
CA CYS A 17 -9.78 -4.66 12.03
C CYS A 17 -8.30 -4.53 12.44
N THR A 18 -7.45 -5.33 11.79
CA THR A 18 -5.99 -5.23 11.92
C THR A 18 -5.43 -4.48 10.73
N LEU A 19 -4.85 -3.30 10.96
CA LEU A 19 -4.16 -2.51 9.95
C LEU A 19 -2.68 -2.88 9.89
N ILE A 20 -2.13 -3.04 8.69
CA ILE A 20 -0.70 -3.27 8.49
C ILE A 20 -0.03 -1.92 8.31
N GLY A 21 0.64 -1.45 9.36
CA GLY A 21 1.32 -0.15 9.35
C GLY A 21 2.76 -0.24 8.86
N ASP A 22 3.30 0.87 8.39
CA ASP A 22 4.74 1.01 8.15
C ASP A 22 5.52 1.26 9.45
N ARG A 23 6.85 1.15 9.39
CA ARG A 23 7.76 1.41 10.52
C ARG A 23 7.63 2.81 11.12
N GLY A 24 7.10 3.77 10.37
CA GLY A 24 6.83 5.13 10.85
C GLY A 24 5.77 5.18 11.95
N TYR A 25 4.89 4.17 12.04
CA TYR A 25 3.80 4.11 13.02
C TYR A 25 4.14 3.29 14.28
N LEU A 26 5.43 3.07 14.55
CA LEU A 26 5.92 2.38 15.75
C LEU A 26 5.74 3.21 17.04
N SER A 27 5.28 4.46 16.96
CA SER A 27 5.05 5.27 18.15
C SER A 27 3.91 4.67 18.99
N THR A 28 4.22 4.34 20.24
CA THR A 28 3.30 3.73 21.20
C THR A 28 2.05 4.56 21.42
N GLN A 29 2.15 5.89 21.35
CA GLN A 29 1.03 6.80 21.53
C GLN A 29 0.00 6.67 20.40
N VAL A 30 0.44 6.62 19.14
CA VAL A 30 -0.46 6.46 17.98
C VAL A 30 -1.13 5.09 17.97
N GLN A 31 -0.41 4.03 18.38
CA GLN A 31 -0.98 2.68 18.49
C GLN A 31 -2.03 2.58 19.60
N THR A 32 -1.74 3.20 20.76
CA THR A 32 -2.62 3.20 21.92
C THR A 32 -3.89 4.00 21.65
N ASP A 33 -3.77 5.16 21.01
CA ASP A 33 -4.90 5.98 20.61
C ASP A 33 -5.80 5.23 19.60
N LEU A 34 -5.23 4.63 18.55
CA LEU A 34 -5.99 3.86 17.56
C LEU A 34 -6.74 2.66 18.16
N PHE A 35 -6.10 1.94 19.08
CA PHE A 35 -6.71 0.79 19.74
C PHE A 35 -7.85 1.22 20.67
N ASN A 36 -7.61 2.22 21.53
CA ASN A 36 -8.58 2.68 22.51
C ASN A 36 -9.82 3.29 21.86
N TYR A 37 -9.65 3.93 20.71
CA TYR A 37 -10.71 4.73 20.12
C TYR A 37 -11.47 4.07 18.96
N ALA A 38 -10.91 3.07 18.28
CA ALA A 38 -11.58 2.34 17.18
C ALA A 38 -11.42 0.81 17.23
N ASN A 39 -10.78 0.29 18.29
CA ASN A 39 -10.41 -1.12 18.38
C ASN A 39 -9.61 -1.60 17.15
N ILE A 40 -8.79 -0.71 16.60
CA ILE A 40 -7.91 -1.00 15.46
C ILE A 40 -6.58 -1.50 16.01
N LYS A 41 -6.18 -2.72 15.60
CA LYS A 41 -4.85 -3.25 15.91
C LYS A 41 -3.88 -2.89 14.79
N LEU A 42 -2.84 -2.13 15.09
CA LEU A 42 -1.82 -1.78 14.12
C LEU A 42 -0.64 -2.76 14.19
N ASP A 43 -0.49 -3.63 13.19
CA ASP A 43 0.66 -4.53 13.08
C ASP A 43 1.78 -3.82 12.29
N THR A 44 2.70 -3.21 13.03
CA THR A 44 3.89 -2.54 12.48
C THR A 44 5.14 -3.42 12.64
N PRO A 45 5.97 -3.56 11.59
CA PRO A 45 7.22 -4.29 11.72
C PRO A 45 8.19 -3.56 12.66
N MET A 46 8.71 -4.28 13.66
CA MET A 46 9.71 -3.74 14.59
C MET A 46 11.02 -3.36 13.89
N ARG A 47 11.76 -2.41 14.47
CA ARG A 47 13.14 -2.10 14.04
C ARG A 47 14.08 -3.21 14.50
N ASN A 48 15.02 -3.62 13.65
CA ASN A 48 15.95 -4.71 13.96
C ASN A 48 16.77 -4.48 15.25
N ASN A 49 17.04 -3.22 15.60
CA ASN A 49 17.85 -2.83 16.77
C ASN A 49 17.00 -2.57 18.03
N GLN A 50 15.69 -2.86 17.99
CA GLN A 50 14.79 -2.65 19.11
C GLN A 50 14.92 -3.80 20.12
N LYS A 51 14.94 -3.48 21.42
CA LYS A 51 14.93 -4.51 22.48
C LYS A 51 13.68 -5.39 22.34
N ASN A 52 13.83 -6.70 22.57
CA ASN A 52 12.77 -7.71 22.40
C ASN A 52 12.21 -7.78 20.98
N TYR A 53 13.07 -7.71 19.96
CA TYR A 53 12.67 -7.83 18.56
C TYR A 53 11.84 -9.10 18.30
N GLN A 54 10.62 -8.89 17.81
CA GLN A 54 9.76 -9.95 17.30
C GLN A 54 9.61 -9.81 15.79
N LYS A 55 9.81 -10.92 15.10
CA LYS A 55 9.65 -10.98 13.65
C LYS A 55 8.17 -10.94 13.29
N GLN A 56 7.76 -9.96 12.50
CA GLN A 56 6.39 -9.87 11.99
C GLN A 56 5.98 -11.15 11.24
N LYS A 57 4.71 -11.54 11.38
CA LYS A 57 4.14 -12.72 10.71
C LYS A 57 4.41 -12.69 9.20
N TYR A 58 4.72 -13.85 8.63
CA TYR A 58 5.10 -13.98 7.22
C TYR A 58 4.02 -13.42 6.27
N ILE A 59 2.74 -13.67 6.55
CA ILE A 59 1.61 -13.23 5.73
C ILE A 59 1.57 -11.69 5.62
N PHE A 60 1.78 -10.97 6.73
CA PHE A 60 1.79 -9.51 6.73
C PHE A 60 3.02 -8.95 6.02
N ARG A 61 4.20 -9.55 6.22
CA ARG A 61 5.42 -9.18 5.50
C ARG A 61 5.27 -9.36 3.99
N LYS A 62 4.68 -10.49 3.55
CA LYS A 62 4.42 -10.79 2.14
C LYS A 62 3.42 -9.80 1.53
N SER A 63 2.35 -9.48 2.26
CA SER A 63 1.32 -8.53 1.82
C SER A 63 1.88 -7.11 1.69
N ARG A 64 2.60 -6.62 2.70
CA ARG A 64 3.29 -5.31 2.66
C ARG A 64 4.26 -5.23 1.49
N LYS A 65 5.08 -6.26 1.28
CA LYS A 65 6.06 -6.27 0.17
C LYS A 65 5.37 -6.23 -1.19
N ARG A 66 4.21 -6.86 -1.32
CA ARG A 66 3.40 -6.83 -2.54
C ARG A 66 2.86 -5.43 -2.83
N ILE A 67 2.34 -4.75 -1.80
CA ILE A 67 1.86 -3.36 -1.90
C ILE A 67 3.00 -2.42 -2.29
N GLU A 68 4.14 -2.48 -1.60
CA GLU A 68 5.34 -1.71 -1.95
C GLU A 68 5.75 -1.90 -3.41
N THR A 69 5.82 -3.16 -3.85
CA THR A 69 6.22 -3.49 -5.22
C THR A 69 5.26 -2.88 -6.25
N LEU A 70 3.95 -2.94 -5.97
CA LEU A 70 2.93 -2.37 -6.83
C LEU A 70 3.04 -0.84 -6.90
N PHE A 71 3.25 -0.17 -5.77
CA PHE A 71 3.46 1.28 -5.75
C PHE A 71 4.75 1.70 -6.48
N SER A 72 5.87 0.99 -6.28
CA SER A 72 7.09 1.25 -7.05
C SER A 72 6.84 1.10 -8.55
N GLN A 73 6.09 0.09 -8.97
CA GLN A 73 5.74 -0.08 -10.38
C GLN A 73 4.87 1.06 -10.91
N LEU A 74 3.85 1.49 -10.17
CA LEU A 74 3.04 2.66 -10.55
C LEU A 74 3.87 3.94 -10.68
N CYS A 75 4.78 4.16 -9.74
CA CYS A 75 5.64 5.34 -9.71
C CYS A 75 6.70 5.32 -10.80
N ASP A 76 7.41 4.20 -10.98
CA ASP A 76 8.58 4.14 -11.85
C ASP A 76 8.21 3.77 -13.29
N GLN A 77 7.34 2.77 -13.48
CA GLN A 77 6.97 2.26 -14.80
C GLN A 77 5.83 3.08 -15.43
N PHE A 78 4.76 3.35 -14.69
CA PHE A 78 3.62 4.12 -15.19
C PHE A 78 3.75 5.63 -14.95
N LYS A 79 4.84 6.06 -14.28
CA LYS A 79 5.13 7.47 -13.96
C LYS A 79 3.92 8.18 -13.39
N ILE A 80 3.17 7.55 -12.48
CA ILE A 80 1.86 8.06 -12.01
C ILE A 80 1.96 9.47 -11.42
N ARG A 81 3.09 9.79 -10.79
CA ARG A 81 3.41 11.10 -10.22
C ARG A 81 3.52 12.22 -11.26
N ASN A 82 3.86 11.89 -12.50
CA ASN A 82 3.98 12.87 -13.58
C ASN A 82 2.64 12.94 -14.33
N ASN A 83 1.83 13.94 -13.97
CA ASN A 83 0.56 14.22 -14.63
C ASN A 83 0.45 15.69 -15.04
N TYR A 84 0.58 15.96 -16.33
CA TYR A 84 0.53 17.31 -16.91
C TYR A 84 -0.88 17.73 -17.38
N ALA A 85 -1.94 17.13 -16.84
CA ALA A 85 -3.31 17.52 -17.19
C ALA A 85 -3.60 18.95 -16.69
N LYS A 86 -4.18 19.79 -17.57
CA LYS A 86 -4.58 21.16 -17.24
C LYS A 86 -6.02 21.29 -16.72
N SER A 87 -6.75 20.17 -16.68
CA SER A 87 -8.13 20.10 -16.18
C SER A 87 -8.29 18.91 -15.24
N PHE A 88 -9.23 19.02 -14.31
CA PHE A 88 -9.52 17.95 -13.35
C PHE A 88 -10.02 16.67 -14.05
N ASN A 89 -10.82 16.82 -15.11
CA ASN A 89 -11.27 15.67 -15.89
C ASN A 89 -10.08 14.96 -16.55
N GLY A 90 -9.16 15.72 -17.16
CA GLY A 90 -7.93 15.15 -17.73
C GLY A 90 -7.04 14.48 -16.67
N PHE A 91 -6.98 15.04 -15.46
CA PHE A 91 -6.26 14.44 -14.35
C PHE A 91 -6.86 13.08 -13.98
N LYS A 92 -8.18 13.02 -13.75
CA LYS A 92 -8.90 11.78 -13.43
C LYS A 92 -8.69 10.71 -14.49
N THR A 93 -8.90 11.05 -15.76
CA THR A 93 -8.77 10.10 -16.87
C THR A 93 -7.35 9.54 -16.97
N ARG A 94 -6.32 10.37 -16.77
CA ARG A 94 -4.91 9.91 -16.80
C ARG A 94 -4.54 9.03 -15.60
N VAL A 95 -5.06 9.32 -14.41
CA VAL A 95 -4.84 8.45 -13.25
C VAL A 95 -5.54 7.11 -13.47
N LEU A 96 -6.80 7.15 -13.90
CA LEU A 96 -7.59 5.95 -14.16
C LEU A 96 -6.96 5.08 -15.25
N SER A 97 -6.48 5.66 -16.35
CA SER A 97 -5.86 4.89 -17.43
C SER A 97 -4.58 4.19 -16.99
N LYS A 98 -3.74 4.83 -16.16
CA LYS A 98 -2.53 4.21 -15.60
C LYS A 98 -2.85 3.05 -14.67
N ILE A 99 -3.84 3.20 -13.80
CA ILE A 99 -4.30 2.12 -12.90
C ILE A 99 -4.89 0.98 -13.74
N THR A 100 -5.73 1.29 -14.72
CA THR A 100 -6.36 0.30 -15.60
C THR A 100 -5.32 -0.49 -16.38
N ALA A 101 -4.30 0.18 -16.94
CA ALA A 101 -3.22 -0.48 -17.66
C ALA A 101 -2.42 -1.43 -16.74
N LEU A 102 -2.12 -1.02 -15.51
CA LEU A 102 -1.51 -1.87 -14.50
C LEU A 102 -2.36 -3.13 -14.25
N THR A 103 -3.65 -2.94 -13.97
CA THR A 103 -4.58 -4.05 -13.66
C THR A 103 -4.71 -5.00 -14.84
N PHE A 104 -4.77 -4.48 -16.07
CA PHE A 104 -4.83 -5.29 -17.28
C PHE A 104 -3.57 -6.14 -17.47
N ILE A 105 -2.38 -5.58 -17.28
CA ILE A 105 -1.12 -6.34 -17.38
C ILE A 105 -1.05 -7.42 -16.30
N GLN A 106 -1.50 -7.12 -15.08
CA GLN A 106 -1.60 -8.10 -14.00
C GLN A 106 -2.56 -9.25 -14.36
N PHE A 107 -3.71 -8.92 -14.94
CA PHE A 107 -4.68 -9.88 -15.43
C PHE A 107 -4.06 -10.79 -16.50
N VAL A 108 -3.50 -10.23 -17.56
CA VAL A 108 -2.87 -11.00 -18.64
C VAL A 108 -1.75 -11.90 -18.10
N ASN A 109 -0.89 -11.37 -17.22
CA ASN A 109 0.18 -12.17 -16.60
C ASN A 109 -0.36 -13.41 -15.87
N VAL A 110 -1.43 -13.27 -15.09
CA VAL A 110 -1.96 -14.37 -14.28
C VAL A 110 -2.77 -15.34 -15.14
N PHE A 111 -3.67 -14.83 -15.97
CA PHE A 111 -4.69 -15.65 -16.64
C PHE A 111 -4.27 -16.15 -18.02
N VAL A 112 -3.41 -15.41 -18.74
CA VAL A 112 -2.94 -15.82 -20.07
C VAL A 112 -1.59 -16.52 -19.98
N PHE A 113 -0.65 -15.94 -19.22
CA PHE A 113 0.73 -16.44 -19.18
C PHE A 113 1.06 -17.33 -17.96
N SER A 114 0.14 -17.52 -17.01
CA SER A 114 0.40 -18.24 -15.74
C SER A 114 1.63 -17.74 -14.97
N ARG A 115 1.92 -16.45 -15.08
CA ARG A 115 3.05 -15.76 -14.42
C ARG A 115 2.62 -15.13 -13.10
N LYS A 116 3.60 -14.79 -12.26
CA LYS A 116 3.36 -14.01 -11.04
C LYS A 116 2.77 -12.64 -11.40
N MET A 117 1.70 -12.27 -10.70
CA MET A 117 0.93 -11.04 -10.95
C MET A 117 1.77 -9.76 -11.07
N ASN A 118 2.71 -9.55 -10.15
CA ASN A 118 3.53 -8.33 -10.11
C ASN A 118 4.73 -8.38 -11.07
N ARG A 119 4.80 -9.29 -12.04
CA ARG A 119 5.90 -9.39 -12.99
C ARG A 119 5.61 -8.55 -14.25
N LEU A 120 5.64 -7.23 -14.10
CA LEU A 120 5.20 -6.27 -15.13
C LEU A 120 6.27 -5.80 -16.12
N LYS A 121 7.55 -6.05 -15.83
CA LYS A 121 8.69 -5.72 -16.71
C LYS A 121 8.98 -6.84 -17.71
N ILE A 122 7.94 -7.42 -18.29
CA ILE A 122 8.11 -8.43 -19.34
C ILE A 122 7.45 -7.89 -20.59
N GLU A 123 8.10 -8.09 -21.72
CA GLU A 123 7.51 -7.86 -23.03
C GLU A 123 6.20 -8.68 -23.12
N LEU A 124 5.12 -8.03 -23.55
CA LEU A 124 3.83 -8.68 -23.68
C LEU A 124 3.76 -9.60 -24.91
N ILE A 125 4.76 -9.54 -25.79
CA ILE A 125 5.15 -10.47 -26.87
C ILE A 125 6.65 -10.31 -27.03
#